data_AF-A0A536SWZ3-F1
#
_entry.id   AF-A0A536SWZ3-F1
#
_cell.length_a   1.000
_cell.length_b   1.000
_cell.length_c   1.000
_cell.angle_alpha   90.00
_cell.angle_beta   90.00
_cell.angle_gamma   90.00
#
_symmetry.space_group_name_H-M   'P 1'
#
loop_
_entity.id
_entity.type
_entity.pdbx_description
1 polymer ?
#
loop_
_entity_poly.entity_id
_entity_poly.type
_entity_poly.pdbx_seq_one_letter_code
_entity_poly.pdbx_strand_id
1 'polypeptide(L)' 'RDFIAADPRRASPRALALSTALFASEHSLWFAGLIAGLTYNWIYVRTRNLWIPIASHAMTNGALGIWILATRNWALW' A
#
# COMPACT_ATOMS: atom_id res chain seq x y z
N ARG A 1 4.95 1.90 23.01
CA ARG A 1 6.09 2.16 22.09
C ARG A 1 5.56 3.08 21.00
N ASP A 2 6.28 4.14 20.66
CA ASP A 2 5.95 4.99 19.51
C ASP A 2 6.30 4.25 18.21
N PHE A 3 5.31 4.07 17.32
CA PHE A 3 5.48 3.37 16.05
C PHE A 3 6.29 4.22 15.05
N ILE A 4 6.09 5.54 15.04
CA ILE A 4 6.75 6.44 14.09
C ILE A 4 8.25 6.50 14.37
N ALA A 5 8.64 6.36 15.64
CA ALA A 5 10.04 6.29 16.05
C ALA A 5 10.71 4.92 15.78
N ALA A 6 9.96 3.88 15.38
CA ALA A 6 10.53 2.56 15.13
C ALA A 6 11.23 2.51 13.77
N ASP A 7 12.45 1.96 13.72
CA ASP A 7 13.17 1.77 12.46
C ASP A 7 12.48 0.71 11.58
N PRO A 8 11.94 1.08 10.41
CA PRO A 8 11.22 0.15 9.52
C PRO A 8 12.08 -1.02 9.05
N ARG A 9 13.40 -0.87 9.02
CA ARG A 9 14.32 -1.93 8.61
C ARG A 9 14.40 -3.09 9.61
N ARG A 10 13.98 -2.85 10.85
CA ARG A 10 13.89 -3.87 11.89
C ARG A 10 12.55 -4.62 11.87
N ALA A 11 11.65 -4.26 10.95
CA ALA A 11 10.40 -5.00 10.77
C ALA A 11 10.70 -6.46 10.41
N SER A 12 10.05 -7.38 11.10
CA SER A 12 10.24 -8.79 10.82
C SER A 12 9.61 -9.15 9.47
N PRO A 13 10.16 -10.14 8.74
CA PRO A 13 9.53 -10.63 7.50
C PRO A 13 8.07 -11.06 7.73
N ARG A 14 7.74 -11.61 8.91
CA ARG A 14 6.38 -11.96 9.30
C ARG A 14 5.46 -10.75 9.39
N ALA A 15 5.92 -9.64 9.96
CA ALA A 15 5.14 -8.40 10.04
C ALA A 15 4.86 -7.82 8.65
N LEU A 16 5.87 -7.82 7.76
CA LEU A 16 5.70 -7.36 6.38
C LEU A 16 4.74 -8.28 5.59
N ALA A 17 4.86 -9.59 5.77
CA ALA A 17 3.97 -10.56 5.13
C ALA A 17 2.52 -10.41 5.61
N LEU A 18 2.28 -10.31 6.93
CA LEU A 18 0.95 -10.11 7.50
C LEU A 18 0.34 -8.78 7.05
N SER A 19 1.11 -7.69 7.10
CA SER A 19 0.65 -6.38 6.62
C SER A 19 0.26 -6.43 5.14
N THR A 20 1.07 -7.08 4.31
CA THR A 20 0.79 -7.25 2.87
C THR A 20 -0.47 -8.10 2.66
N ALA A 21 -0.61 -9.20 3.38
CA ALA A 21 -1.77 -10.10 3.24
C ALA A 21 -3.07 -9.42 3.67
N LEU A 22 -3.07 -8.69 4.79
CA LEU A 22 -4.21 -7.90 5.24
C LEU A 22 -4.54 -6.79 4.23
N PHE A 23 -3.53 -6.11 3.69
CA PHE A 23 -3.76 -5.10 2.67
C PHE A 23 -4.39 -5.70 1.40
N ALA A 24 -3.93 -6.88 0.97
CA ALA A 24 -4.50 -7.59 -0.17
C ALA A 24 -5.96 -8.01 0.05
N SER A 25 -6.33 -8.43 1.26
CA SER A 25 -7.70 -8.89 1.55
C SER A 25 -8.75 -7.79 1.51
N GLU A 26 -8.35 -6.52 1.71
CA GLU A 26 -9.26 -5.37 1.60
C GLU A 26 -9.61 -5.01 0.14
N HIS A 27 -8.89 -5.56 -0.84
CA HIS A 27 -9.10 -5.24 -2.26
C HIS A 27 -9.90 -6.33 -2.95
N SER A 28 -10.90 -5.93 -3.75
CA SER A 28 -11.64 -6.83 -4.64
C SER A 28 -10.68 -7.57 -5.59
N LEU A 29 -9.74 -6.83 -6.19
CA LEU A 29 -8.62 -7.35 -6.96
C LEU A 29 -7.45 -7.70 -6.01
N TRP A 30 -7.64 -8.73 -5.20
CA TRP A 30 -6.70 -9.11 -4.13
C TRP A 30 -5.24 -9.23 -4.61
N PHE A 31 -5.01 -9.74 -5.83
CA PHE A 31 -3.65 -9.90 -6.37
C PHE A 31 -3.00 -8.55 -6.69
N ALA A 32 -3.76 -7.58 -7.20
CA ALA A 32 -3.26 -6.21 -7.38
C ALA A 32 -2.97 -5.56 -6.01
N GLY A 33 -3.84 -5.77 -5.03
CA GLY A 33 -3.63 -5.36 -3.64
C GLY A 33 -2.37 -5.97 -3.04
N LEU A 34 -2.09 -7.25 -3.30
CA LEU A 34 -0.88 -7.94 -2.84
C LEU A 34 0.39 -7.27 -3.39
N ILE A 35 0.46 -7.01 -4.69
CA ILE A 35 1.61 -6.35 -5.33
C ILE A 35 1.78 -4.92 -4.81
N ALA A 36 0.69 -4.17 -4.65
CA ALA A 36 0.71 -2.83 -4.07
C ALA A 36 1.23 -2.86 -2.62
N GLY A 37 0.73 -3.76 -1.78
CA GLY A 37 1.17 -3.94 -0.39
C GLY A 37 2.66 -4.27 -0.28
N LEU A 38 3.18 -5.17 -1.14
CA LEU A 38 4.61 -5.48 -1.20
C LEU A 38 5.43 -4.24 -1.60
N THR A 39 4.96 -3.49 -2.58
CA THR A 39 5.64 -2.29 -3.09
C THR A 39 5.69 -1.19 -2.03
N TYR A 40 4.59 -0.91 -1.36
CA TYR A 40 4.55 0.09 -0.29
C TYR A 40 5.43 -0.32 0.91
N ASN A 41 5.42 -1.60 1.29
CA ASN A 41 6.32 -2.11 2.33
C ASN A 41 7.80 -1.98 1.92
N TRP A 42 8.13 -2.26 0.68
CA TRP A 42 9.50 -2.10 0.16
C TRP A 42 9.94 -0.63 0.18
N ILE A 43 9.10 0.29 -0.31
CA ILE A 43 9.36 1.74 -0.29
C ILE A 43 9.51 2.23 1.15
N TYR A 44 8.66 1.77 2.07
CA TYR A 44 8.73 2.12 3.49
C TYR A 44 10.08 1.73 4.11
N VAL A 45 10.50 0.48 3.93
CA VAL A 45 11.80 -0.02 4.44
C VAL A 45 12.98 0.69 3.79
N ARG A 46 12.89 0.99 2.49
CA ARG A 46 13.97 1.63 1.72
C ARG A 46 14.18 3.08 2.13
N THR A 47 13.09 3.81 2.37
CA THR A 47 13.09 5.26 2.65
C THR A 47 13.07 5.59 4.13
N ARG A 48 12.61 4.66 4.97
CA ARG A 48 12.38 4.85 6.42
C ARG A 48 11.45 6.03 6.72
N ASN A 49 10.52 6.31 5.81
CA ASN A 49 9.58 7.39 5.94
C ASN A 49 8.18 6.85 5.60
N LEU A 50 7.28 6.88 6.59
CA LEU A 50 5.90 6.41 6.44
C LEU A 50 5.09 7.28 5.46
N TRP A 51 5.44 8.54 5.30
CA TRP A 51 4.70 9.45 4.41
C TRP A 51 4.88 9.12 2.93
N ILE A 52 6.00 8.51 2.54
CA ILE A 52 6.26 8.17 1.14
C ILE A 52 5.31 7.08 0.61
N PRO A 53 5.14 5.92 1.27
CA PRO A 53 4.13 4.95 0.85
C PRO A 53 2.70 5.49 0.98
N ILE A 54 2.38 6.32 1.99
CA ILE A 54 1.08 6.98 2.10
C ILE A 54 0.79 7.85 0.88
N ALA A 55 1.73 8.73 0.51
CA ALA A 55 1.60 9.60 -0.64
C ALA A 55 1.52 8.79 -1.95
N SER A 56 2.34 7.75 -2.08
CA SER A 56 2.31 6.85 -3.24
C SER A 56 0.95 6.19 -3.39
N HIS A 57 0.37 5.70 -2.29
CA HIS A 57 -0.96 5.10 -2.29
C HIS A 57 -2.06 6.10 -2.63
N ALA A 58 -2.01 7.30 -2.04
CA ALA A 58 -2.96 8.37 -2.35
C ALA A 58 -2.88 8.76 -3.84
N MET A 59 -1.68 8.86 -4.42
CA MET A 59 -1.49 9.15 -5.84
C MET A 59 -2.06 8.07 -6.75
N THR A 60 -1.78 6.78 -6.47
CA THR A 60 -2.32 5.67 -7.28
C THR A 60 -3.84 5.60 -7.20
N ASN A 61 -4.44 5.83 -6.02
CA ASN A 61 -5.89 5.88 -5.87
C ASN A 61 -6.51 7.10 -6.55
N GLY A 62 -5.88 8.27 -6.42
CA GLY A 62 -6.34 9.47 -7.10
C GLY A 62 -6.35 9.29 -8.62
N ALA A 63 -5.27 8.72 -9.18
CA ALA A 63 -5.19 8.41 -10.61
C ALA A 63 -6.26 7.37 -11.03
N LEU A 64 -6.44 6.31 -10.24
CA LEU A 64 -7.47 5.30 -10.48
C LEU A 64 -8.88 5.92 -10.41
N GLY A 65 -9.16 6.76 -9.41
CA GLY A 65 -10.43 7.45 -9.26
C GLY A 65 -10.73 8.36 -10.44
N ILE A 66 -9.75 9.15 -10.90
CA ILE A 66 -9.87 9.96 -12.13
C ILE A 66 -10.20 9.05 -13.33
N TRP A 67 -9.52 7.92 -13.47
CA TRP A 67 -9.75 6.99 -14.56
C TRP A 67 -11.16 6.38 -14.53
N ILE A 68 -11.64 5.97 -13.35
CA ILE A 68 -13.00 5.44 -13.17
C ILE A 68 -14.04 6.50 -13.54
N LEU A 69 -13.87 7.75 -13.08
CA LEU A 69 -14.78 8.84 -13.42
C LEU A 69 -14.80 9.12 -14.93
N ALA A 70 -13.64 9.10 -15.58
CA ALA A 70 -13.51 9.34 -17.01
C ALA A 70 -14.12 8.20 -17.87
N THR A 71 -13.99 6.95 -17.43
CA THR A 71 -14.44 5.77 -18.19
C THR A 71 -15.78 5.20 -17.78
N ARG A 72 -16.31 5.64 -16.63
CA ARG A 72 -17.47 5.02 -15.95
C ARG A 72 -17.25 3.55 -15.60
N ASN A 73 -16.00 3.09 -15.48
CA ASN A 73 -15.69 1.70 -15.14
C ASN A 73 -15.76 1.46 -13.62
N TRP A 74 -16.98 1.49 -13.07
CA TRP A 74 -17.24 1.36 -11.64
C TRP A 74 -16.84 0.01 -11.04
N ALA A 75 -16.61 -1.01 -11.86
CA ALA A 75 -16.14 -2.32 -11.39
C ALA A 75 -14.72 -2.27 -10.81
N LEU A 76 -13.96 -1.19 -11.07
CA LEU A 76 -12.63 -0.96 -10.53
C LEU A 76 -12.61 -0.10 -9.26
N TRP A 77 -13.77 0.40 -8.81
CA TRP A 77 -13.91 1.11 -7.55
C TRP A 77 -13.94 0.12 -6.38
#